data_AF-A0A920QJE3-F1
#
_entry.id   AF-A0A920QJE3-F1
#
_cell.length_a   1.000
_cell.length_b   1.000
_cell.length_c   1.000
_cell.angle_alpha   90.00
_cell.angle_beta   90.00
_cell.angle_gamma   90.00
#
_symmetry.space_group_name_H-M   'P 1'
#
loop_
_entity.id
_entity.type
_entity.pdbx_description
1 polymer ?
#
loop_
_entity_poly.entity_id
_entity_poly.type
_entity_poly.pdbx_seq_one_letter_code
_entity_poly.pdbx_strand_id
1 'polypeptide(L)' 'MKLTLLSFLLKACAATIRKYPTFNSSLSADKENLVIKHYLNIGVAVDTPDGLVVPVIRDVEQKGLLELAKN' A
#
# COMPACT_ATOMS: atom_id res chain seq x y z
N MET A 1 3.83 -2.54 -21.84
CA MET A 1 3.18 -2.52 -20.50
C MET A 1 3.07 -3.96 -20.04
N LYS A 2 3.68 -4.33 -18.91
CA LYS A 2 3.75 -5.72 -18.46
C LYS A 2 3.06 -5.83 -17.10
N LEU A 3 2.00 -6.64 -17.03
CA LEU A 3 1.40 -6.99 -15.75
C LEU A 3 2.39 -7.83 -14.95
N THR A 4 2.64 -7.42 -13.71
CA THR A 4 3.50 -8.14 -12.78
C THR A 4 2.66 -8.73 -11.66
N LEU A 5 3.19 -9.76 -10.98
CA LEU A 5 2.56 -10.31 -9.78
C LEU A 5 2.30 -9.22 -8.72
N LEU A 6 3.21 -8.24 -8.63
CA LEU A 6 3.10 -7.12 -7.69
C LEU A 6 1.80 -6.34 -7.89
N SER A 7 1.38 -6.05 -9.12
CA SER A 7 0.12 -5.32 -9.37
C SER A 7 -1.11 -6.06 -8.84
N PHE A 8 -1.11 -7.39 -8.92
CA PHE A 8 -2.17 -8.22 -8.35
C PHE A 8 -2.10 -8.27 -6.82
N LEU A 9 -0.89 -8.39 -6.25
CA LEU A 9 -0.70 -8.37 -4.79
C LEU A 9 -1.16 -7.05 -4.18
N LEU A 10 -0.83 -5.91 -4.80
CA LEU A 10 -1.30 -4.60 -4.37
C LEU A 10 -2.83 -4.52 -4.33
N LYS A 11 -3.51 -5.06 -5.36
CA LYS A 11 -4.98 -5.11 -5.37
C LYS A 11 -5.55 -6.07 -4.34
N ALA A 12 -4.95 -7.23 -4.14
CA ALA A 12 -5.38 -8.18 -3.11
C ALA A 12 -5.23 -7.59 -1.70
N CYS A 13 -4.11 -6.92 -1.42
CA CYS A 13 -3.90 -6.17 -0.18
C CYS A 13 -4.94 -5.08 -0.02
N ALA A 14 -5.19 -4.28 -1.06
CA ALA A 14 -6.20 -3.22 -0.99
C ALA A 14 -7.61 -3.73 -0.70
N ALA A 15 -8.03 -4.81 -1.36
CA ALA A 15 -9.31 -5.44 -1.08
C ALA A 15 -9.39 -5.97 0.36
N THR A 16 -8.32 -6.62 0.84
CA THR A 16 -8.24 -7.15 2.20
C THR A 16 -8.32 -6.03 3.24
N ILE A 17 -7.54 -4.97 3.06
CA ILE A 17 -7.49 -3.85 4.00
C ILE A 17 -8.84 -3.11 4.05
N ARG A 18 -9.57 -2.98 2.94
CA ARG A 18 -10.94 -2.43 2.97
C ARG A 18 -11.90 -3.27 3.80
N LYS A 19 -11.71 -4.59 3.83
CA LYS A 19 -12.50 -5.51 4.68
C LYS A 19 -12.10 -5.42 6.15
N TYR A 20 -10.83 -5.08 6.43
CA TYR A 20 -10.26 -5.00 7.77
C TYR A 20 -9.58 -3.62 8.01
N PRO A 21 -10.35 -2.53 8.12
CA PRO A 21 -9.82 -1.16 8.11
C PRO A 21 -8.90 -0.83 9.29
N THR A 22 -9.04 -1.53 10.42
CA THR A 22 -8.13 -1.43 11.57
C THR A 22 -6.69 -1.80 11.22
N PHE A 23 -6.46 -2.60 10.17
CA PHE A 23 -5.11 -2.90 9.67
C PHE A 23 -4.41 -1.66 9.08
N ASN A 24 -5.19 -0.71 8.53
CA ASN A 24 -4.68 0.55 8.00
C ASN A 24 -4.77 1.68 9.04
N SER A 25 -4.14 1.46 10.18
CA SER A 25 -4.14 2.41 11.28
C SER A 25 -2.74 2.75 11.73
N SER A 26 -2.61 3.79 12.55
CA SER A 26 -1.39 4.03 13.33
C SER A 26 -1.78 4.42 14.74
N LEU A 27 -0.93 4.09 15.68
CA LEU A 27 -1.06 4.61 17.03
C LEU A 27 -0.56 6.06 17.06
N SER A 28 -1.28 6.94 17.76
CA SER A 28 -0.82 8.30 18.04
C SER A 28 0.47 8.28 18.87
N ALA A 29 1.20 9.41 18.86
CA ALA A 29 2.48 9.51 19.57
C ALA A 29 2.35 9.30 21.09
N ASP A 30 1.22 9.72 21.67
CA ASP A 30 0.86 9.52 23.08
C ASP A 30 0.44 8.07 23.41
N LYS A 31 0.27 7.21 22.41
CA LYS A 31 -0.17 5.81 22.53
C LYS A 31 -1.61 5.62 23.02
N GLU A 32 -2.42 6.67 23.05
CA GLU A 32 -3.78 6.61 23.58
C GLU A 32 -4.84 6.43 22.48
N ASN A 33 -4.53 6.82 21.24
CA ASN A 33 -5.49 6.86 20.15
C ASN A 33 -5.04 6.02 18.94
N LEU A 34 -5.97 5.22 18.41
CA LEU A 34 -5.77 4.54 17.14
C LEU A 34 -6.32 5.39 15.99
N VAL A 35 -5.43 5.87 15.13
CA VAL A 35 -5.77 6.69 13.96
C VAL A 35 -6.06 5.77 12.77
N ILE A 36 -7.34 5.61 12.44
CA ILE A 36 -7.80 4.88 11.25
C ILE A 36 -7.63 5.75 10.01
N LYS A 37 -6.96 5.22 8.97
CA LYS A 37 -6.75 5.93 7.71
C LYS A 37 -7.75 5.44 6.67
N HIS A 38 -8.43 6.38 6.03
CA HIS A 38 -9.38 6.08 4.95
C HIS A 38 -8.75 6.10 3.55
N TYR A 39 -7.55 6.67 3.42
CA TYR A 39 -6.72 6.55 2.22
C TYR A 39 -5.86 5.27 2.30
N LEU A 40 -5.52 4.67 1.16
CA LEU A 40 -4.69 3.47 1.14
C LEU A 40 -3.40 3.67 0.33
N ASN A 41 -2.33 3.95 1.06
CA ASN A 41 -0.98 4.02 0.53
C ASN A 41 -0.21 2.76 0.92
N ILE A 42 0.38 2.07 -0.04
CA ILE A 42 1.16 0.84 0.20
C ILE A 42 2.61 1.11 -0.14
N GLY A 43 3.50 0.91 0.84
CA GLY A 43 4.94 0.87 0.63
C GLY A 43 5.37 -0.47 0.05
N VAL A 44 6.21 -0.45 -0.98
CA VAL A 44 6.81 -1.66 -1.55
C VAL A 44 8.30 -1.61 -1.25
N ALA A 45 8.78 -2.54 -0.42
CA ALA A 45 10.20 -2.68 -0.12
C ALA A 45 10.93 -3.24 -1.35
N VAL A 46 11.94 -2.51 -1.82
CA VAL A 46 12.75 -2.87 -2.99
C VAL A 46 14.22 -2.80 -2.62
N ASP A 47 14.93 -3.89 -2.88
CA ASP A 47 16.38 -3.94 -2.77
C ASP A 47 17.02 -3.26 -3.98
N THR A 48 17.93 -2.32 -3.74
CA THR A 48 18.64 -1.57 -4.77
C THR A 48 20.14 -1.61 -4.49
N PRO A 49 21.01 -1.29 -5.47
CA PRO A 49 22.46 -1.22 -5.23
C PRO A 49 22.86 -0.27 -4.10
N ASP A 50 22.08 0.80 -3.88
CA ASP A 50 22.30 1.79 -2.82
C ASP A 50 21.63 1.40 -1.48
N GLY A 51 21.04 0.20 -1.42
CA GLY A 51 20.36 -0.36 -0.25
C GLY A 51 18.84 -0.49 -0.41
N LEU A 52 18.17 -0.76 0.71
CA LEU A 52 16.73 -0.92 0.76
C LEU A 52 16.01 0.43 0.62
N VAL A 53 15.12 0.54 -0.36
CA VAL A 53 14.20 1.69 -0.51
C VAL A 53 12.75 1.23 -0.42
N VAL A 54 11.87 2.12 0.04
CA VAL A 54 10.43 1.83 0.14
C VAL A 54 9.64 2.90 -0.59
N PRO A 55 9.50 2.81 -1.93
CA PRO A 55 8.56 3.64 -2.67
C PRO A 55 7.13 3.45 -2.16
N VAL A 56 6.40 4.56 -2.08
CA VAL A 56 5.00 4.58 -1.65
C VAL A 56 4.09 4.70 -2.85
N ILE A 57 3.28 3.67 -3.10
CA ILE A 57 2.23 3.71 -4.09
C ILE A 57 0.99 4.28 -3.41
N ARG A 58 0.61 5.50 -3.82
CA ARG A 58 -0.54 6.21 -3.25
C ARG A 58 -1.87 5.75 -3.85
N ASP A 59 -2.92 5.79 -3.04
CA ASP A 59 -4.32 5.58 -3.45
C ASP A 59 -4.53 4.29 -4.27
N VAL A 60 -3.96 3.18 -3.78
CA VAL A 60 -3.93 1.88 -4.49
C VAL A 60 -5.34 1.36 -4.79
N GLU A 61 -6.30 1.69 -3.94
CA GLU A 61 -7.70 1.33 -4.10
C GLU A 61 -8.34 2.02 -5.32
N GLN A 62 -7.88 3.22 -5.69
CA GLN A 62 -8.44 4.01 -6.80
C GLN A 62 -7.85 3.62 -8.17
N LYS A 63 -6.64 3.05 -8.19
CA LYS A 63 -5.91 2.73 -9.44
C LYS A 63 -6.32 1.41 -10.05
N GLY A 64 -6.51 1.30 -11.37
CA GLY A 64 -6.69 0.00 -12.04
C GLY A 64 -5.43 -0.88 -12.04
N LEU A 65 -5.54 -2.18 -12.39
CA LEU A 65 -4.38 -3.08 -12.50
C LEU A 65 -3.32 -2.56 -13.50
N LEU A 66 -3.77 -1.99 -14.61
CA LEU A 66 -2.89 -1.45 -15.65
C LEU A 66 -2.17 -0.18 -15.18
N GLU A 67 -2.83 0.64 -14.34
CA GLU A 67 -2.19 1.80 -13.72
C GLU A 67 -1.14 1.37 -12.69
N LEU A 68 -1.45 0.38 -11.86
CA LEU A 68 -0.50 -0.17 -10.89
C LEU A 68 0.71 -0.82 -11.56
N ALA A 69 0.55 -1.38 -12.75
CA ALA A 69 1.65 -1.97 -13.53
C ALA A 69 2.54 -0.94 -14.27
N LYS A 70 2.18 0.35 -14.25
CA LYS A 70 2.98 1.44 -14.85
C LYS A 70 3.92 2.12 -13.86
N ASN A 71 3.80 1.82 -12.55
CA ASN A 71 4.60 2.45 -11.49
C ASN A 71 5.87 1.65 -11.20
#